data_AF-A0A816HAZ0-F1
#
_entry.id   AF-A0A816HAZ0-F1
#
_cell.length_a   1.000
_cell.length_b   1.000
_cell.length_c   1.000
_cell.angle_alpha   90.00
_cell.angle_beta   90.00
_cell.angle_gamma   90.00
#
_symmetry.space_group_name_H-M   'P 1'
#
loop_
_entity.id
_entity.type
_entity.pdbx_description
1 polymer ?
#
loop_
_entity_poly.entity_id
_entity_poly.type
_entity_poly.pdbx_seq_one_letter_code
_entity_poly.pdbx_strand_id
1 'polypeptide(L)'
;MNVTMQEIQIKVAQHMIQPNMEIEHSAVRNIVMQMHMGDEKTSVILPLLAVNLSSSNSSLVRIIVLKSLFPTNYQSLRCKLGGLLNRRIFRFACRRDMNFNTIDSRNYRYTDKPIILSFILETHSSVEYLVHKFPRLDLQLFLIIRGLLSSEVLLVAFKNRYRVNYGVNSSSSFNRLMTVPFPAKDVVADRTEFGHPDVALVLTKISYYYLGLNEEETDPASIYDQWILYEDEKYIPKSIKQWNEVNLKDYQQ
;
A
#
# COMPACT_ATOMS: atom_id res chain seq x y z
N MET A 1 -21.50 12.46 -15.00
CA MET A 1 -21.77 13.04 -13.67
C MET A 1 -21.83 14.55 -13.85
N ASN A 2 -23.01 15.17 -13.77
CA ASN A 2 -23.14 16.62 -13.90
C ASN A 2 -22.84 17.27 -12.54
N VAL A 3 -21.64 17.79 -12.38
CA VAL A 3 -21.29 18.65 -11.25
C VAL A 3 -21.70 20.06 -11.63
N THR A 4 -22.94 20.45 -11.32
CA THR A 4 -23.39 21.84 -11.46
C THR A 4 -22.87 22.63 -10.28
N MET A 5 -21.83 23.43 -10.48
CA MET A 5 -21.26 24.27 -9.42
C MET A 5 -22.00 25.60 -9.31
N GLN A 6 -22.32 25.99 -8.08
CA GLN A 6 -22.83 27.32 -7.79
C GLN A 6 -21.67 28.33 -7.77
N GLU A 7 -21.94 29.60 -8.13
CA GLU A 7 -20.92 30.65 -8.16
C GLU A 7 -20.18 30.82 -6.82
N ILE A 8 -20.87 30.63 -5.70
CA ILE A 8 -20.29 30.71 -4.35
C ILE A 8 -19.22 29.63 -4.17
N GLN A 9 -19.47 28.40 -4.65
CA GLN A 9 -18.53 27.29 -4.55
C GLN A 9 -17.26 27.56 -5.38
N ILE A 10 -17.41 28.18 -6.56
CA ILE A 10 -16.30 28.57 -7.43
C ILE A 10 -15.44 29.64 -6.77
N LYS A 11 -16.05 30.69 -6.22
CA LYS A 11 -15.33 31.77 -5.53
C LYS A 11 -14.52 31.24 -4.34
N VAL A 12 -15.14 30.37 -3.52
CA VAL A 12 -14.46 29.74 -2.38
C VAL A 12 -13.30 28.86 -2.85
N ALA A 13 -13.50 28.05 -3.89
CA ALA A 13 -12.44 27.19 -4.43
C ALA A 13 -11.28 28.01 -5.01
N GLN A 14 -11.55 29.10 -5.72
CA GLN A 14 -10.53 30.00 -6.25
C GLN A 14 -9.68 30.62 -5.13
N HIS A 15 -10.31 31.12 -4.07
CA HIS A 15 -9.58 31.64 -2.90
C HIS A 15 -8.75 30.58 -2.17
N MET A 16 -9.18 29.32 -2.20
CA MET A 16 -8.41 28.21 -1.60
C MET A 16 -7.22 27.77 -2.46
N ILE A 17 -7.31 27.89 -3.80
CA ILE A 17 -6.20 27.55 -4.73
C ILE A 17 -5.19 28.69 -4.78
N GLN A 18 -5.67 29.93 -4.85
CA GLN A 18 -4.86 31.15 -4.89
C GLN A 18 -5.36 32.11 -3.81
N PRO A 19 -4.82 32.03 -2.59
CA PRO A 19 -5.05 33.09 -1.61
C PRO A 19 -4.47 34.39 -2.18
N ASN A 20 -5.33 35.38 -2.41
CA ASN A 20 -5.05 36.62 -3.12
C ASN A 20 -3.61 37.16 -2.91
N MET A 21 -2.98 37.51 -4.04
CA MET A 21 -1.61 38.03 -4.16
C MET A 21 -1.36 39.44 -3.56
N GLU A 22 -2.23 39.98 -2.71
CA GLU A 22 -2.18 41.40 -2.35
C GLU A 22 -1.32 41.76 -1.14
N ILE A 23 -0.55 40.83 -0.55
CA ILE A 23 0.44 41.20 0.46
C ILE A 23 1.69 40.36 0.22
N GLU A 24 2.71 41.00 -0.33
CA GLU A 24 4.10 40.54 -0.26
C GLU A 24 4.43 40.24 1.21
N HIS A 25 4.62 38.98 1.56
CA HIS A 25 5.57 38.52 2.59
C HIS A 25 5.48 37.00 2.67
N SER A 26 6.64 36.39 2.42
CA SER A 26 6.98 34.97 2.44
C SER A 26 6.61 34.31 3.79
N ALA A 27 5.38 33.83 3.92
CA ALA A 27 5.00 32.93 4.99
C ALA A 27 3.88 32.00 4.49
N VAL A 28 4.02 30.71 4.75
CA VAL A 28 2.97 29.70 4.55
C VAL A 28 1.71 30.19 5.27
N ARG A 29 0.68 30.58 4.52
CA ARG A 29 -0.57 31.11 5.09
C ARG A 29 -1.54 29.96 5.34
N ASN A 30 -1.92 29.79 6.61
CA ASN A 30 -3.06 28.95 6.96
C ASN A 30 -4.35 29.73 6.66
N ILE A 31 -5.28 29.11 5.95
CA ILE A 31 -6.54 29.74 5.54
C ILE A 31 -7.69 28.93 6.12
N VAL A 32 -8.62 29.64 6.76
CA VAL A 32 -9.88 29.07 7.24
C VAL A 32 -10.99 29.65 6.39
N MET A 33 -11.80 28.77 5.79
CA MET A 33 -12.97 29.16 5.03
C MET A 33 -14.21 28.55 5.67
N GLN A 34 -15.26 29.34 5.83
CA GLN A 34 -16.54 28.88 6.34
C GLN A 34 -17.60 29.00 5.23
N MET A 35 -18.54 28.07 5.23
CA MET A 35 -19.70 28.07 4.34
C MET A 35 -20.93 27.60 5.14
N HIS A 36 -22.15 27.71 4.61
CA HIS A 36 -23.38 27.25 5.29
C HIS A 36 -23.68 25.75 5.12
N MET A 37 -24.19 25.10 6.17
CA MET A 37 -24.56 23.69 6.09
C MET A 37 -25.59 23.49 4.96
N GLY A 38 -25.36 22.50 4.09
CA GLY A 38 -26.19 22.29 2.88
C GLY A 38 -25.51 22.70 1.57
N ASP A 39 -24.48 23.56 1.61
CA ASP A 39 -23.80 24.08 0.39
C ASP A 39 -22.89 23.05 -0.33
N GLU A 40 -23.07 21.76 -0.05
CA GLU A 40 -22.30 20.66 -0.64
C GLU A 40 -20.75 20.81 -0.58
N LYS A 41 -20.20 21.49 0.43
CA LYS A 41 -18.76 21.80 0.54
C LYS A 41 -17.85 20.57 0.28
N THR A 42 -18.07 19.51 1.05
CA THR A 42 -17.27 18.28 0.97
C THR A 42 -17.57 17.48 -0.29
N SER A 43 -18.74 17.70 -0.87
CA SER A 43 -19.23 17.00 -2.02
C SER A 43 -18.69 17.61 -3.31
N VAL A 44 -18.56 18.93 -3.43
CA VAL A 44 -18.23 19.59 -4.71
C VAL A 44 -16.84 20.22 -4.67
N ILE A 45 -16.53 20.96 -3.62
CA ILE A 45 -15.28 21.73 -3.54
C ILE A 45 -14.09 20.79 -3.26
N LEU A 46 -14.27 19.81 -2.38
CA LEU A 46 -13.18 18.90 -1.99
C LEU A 46 -12.58 18.09 -3.15
N PRO A 47 -13.36 17.42 -4.03
CA PRO A 47 -12.81 16.75 -5.22
C PRO A 47 -12.09 17.72 -6.15
N LEU A 48 -12.65 18.93 -6.37
CA LEU A 48 -12.08 19.94 -7.25
C LEU A 48 -10.70 20.41 -6.75
N LEU A 49 -10.61 20.75 -5.47
CA LEU A 49 -9.35 21.14 -4.84
C LEU A 49 -8.33 20.01 -4.85
N ALA A 50 -8.77 18.79 -4.57
CA ALA A 50 -7.88 17.63 -4.59
C ALA A 50 -7.23 17.45 -5.96
N VAL A 51 -8.00 17.58 -7.05
CA VAL A 51 -7.46 17.49 -8.43
C VAL A 51 -6.54 18.67 -8.75
N ASN A 52 -6.95 19.89 -8.43
CA ASN A 52 -6.18 21.08 -8.78
C ASN A 52 -4.84 21.13 -8.02
N LEU A 53 -4.86 20.90 -6.71
CA LEU A 53 -3.65 20.91 -5.88
C LEU A 53 -2.74 19.71 -6.13
N SER A 54 -3.25 18.58 -6.63
CA SER A 54 -2.43 17.41 -6.98
C SER A 54 -1.86 17.45 -8.40
N SER A 55 -2.11 18.52 -9.16
CA SER A 55 -1.58 18.66 -10.53
C SER A 55 -0.06 18.84 -10.58
N SER A 56 0.58 19.15 -9.44
CA SER A 56 2.04 19.17 -9.34
C SER A 56 2.56 17.83 -8.82
N ASN A 57 3.59 17.28 -9.48
CA ASN A 57 4.18 15.98 -9.12
C ASN A 57 4.81 15.93 -7.71
N SER A 58 4.93 17.07 -7.03
CA SER A 58 5.55 17.21 -5.70
C SER A 58 4.56 17.50 -4.56
N SER A 59 3.28 17.73 -4.85
CA SER A 59 2.30 18.12 -3.83
C SER A 59 1.39 16.95 -3.44
N LEU A 60 1.38 16.62 -2.15
CA LEU A 60 0.45 15.65 -1.57
C LEU A 60 -0.72 16.38 -0.91
N VAL A 61 -1.95 16.11 -1.36
CA VAL A 61 -3.16 16.66 -0.74
C VAL A 61 -3.60 15.76 0.41
N ARG A 62 -3.68 16.32 1.62
CA ARG A 62 -4.18 15.61 2.81
C ARG A 62 -5.57 16.11 3.20
N ILE A 63 -6.53 15.20 3.26
CA ILE A 63 -7.91 15.48 3.67
C ILE A 63 -8.15 14.83 5.04
N ILE A 64 -8.48 15.63 6.04
CA ILE A 64 -8.74 15.16 7.41
C ILE A 64 -10.23 15.30 7.69
N VAL A 65 -10.87 14.22 8.15
CA VAL A 65 -12.29 14.17 8.50
C VAL A 65 -12.49 13.43 9.81
N LEU A 66 -13.57 13.74 10.52
CA LEU A 66 -13.98 13.00 11.71
C LEU A 66 -14.26 11.54 11.36
N LYS A 67 -13.93 10.63 12.29
CA LYS A 67 -14.10 9.17 12.10
C LYS A 67 -15.53 8.77 11.73
N SER A 68 -16.53 9.43 12.31
CA SER A 68 -17.96 9.20 12.03
C SER A 68 -18.35 9.58 10.59
N LEU A 69 -17.73 10.62 10.03
CA LEU A 69 -18.03 11.13 8.69
C LEU A 69 -17.15 10.49 7.60
N PHE A 70 -16.12 9.74 7.99
CA PHE A 70 -15.18 9.13 7.07
C PHE A 70 -15.83 8.21 6.02
N PRO A 71 -16.74 7.27 6.36
CA PRO A 71 -17.32 6.36 5.36
C PRO A 71 -18.10 7.13 4.28
N THR A 72 -18.94 8.08 4.69
CA THR A 72 -19.77 8.89 3.80
C THR A 72 -18.93 9.79 2.90
N ASN A 73 -17.96 10.50 3.48
CA ASN A 73 -17.07 11.39 2.72
C ASN A 73 -16.17 10.62 1.76
N TYR A 74 -15.64 9.47 2.20
CA TYR A 74 -14.81 8.62 1.34
C TYR A 74 -15.60 8.13 0.13
N GLN A 75 -16.84 7.66 0.30
CA GLN A 75 -17.62 7.15 -0.82
C GLN A 75 -17.97 8.26 -1.81
N SER A 76 -18.38 9.44 -1.31
CA SER A 76 -18.65 10.62 -2.15
C SER A 76 -17.40 11.04 -2.94
N LEU A 77 -16.25 11.15 -2.27
CA LEU A 77 -14.98 11.52 -2.89
C LEU A 77 -14.52 10.49 -3.93
N ARG A 78 -14.62 9.19 -3.61
CA ARG A 78 -14.25 8.10 -4.51
C ARG A 78 -15.07 8.10 -5.79
N CYS A 79 -16.40 8.23 -5.68
CA CYS A 79 -17.28 8.27 -6.85
C CYS A 79 -16.97 9.50 -7.73
N LYS A 80 -16.74 10.66 -7.11
CA LYS A 80 -16.49 11.92 -7.83
C LYS A 80 -15.14 11.97 -8.48
N LEU A 81 -14.07 11.71 -7.74
CA LEU A 81 -12.73 11.66 -8.31
C LEU A 81 -12.61 10.53 -9.33
N GLY A 82 -13.24 9.37 -9.09
CA GLY A 82 -13.22 8.25 -10.03
C GLY A 82 -13.89 8.61 -11.36
N GLY A 83 -15.02 9.33 -11.29
CA GLY A 83 -15.70 9.89 -12.46
C GLY A 83 -14.89 10.99 -13.16
N LEU A 84 -14.32 11.94 -12.41
CA LEU A 84 -13.55 13.07 -12.94
C LEU A 84 -12.25 12.63 -13.64
N LEU A 85 -11.52 11.70 -13.01
CA LEU A 85 -10.26 11.19 -13.53
C LEU A 85 -10.46 10.05 -14.54
N ASN A 86 -11.69 9.57 -14.69
CA ASN A 86 -12.02 8.34 -15.42
C ASN A 86 -11.08 7.17 -15.08
N ARG A 87 -10.73 7.05 -13.79
CA ARG A 87 -9.77 6.08 -13.27
C ARG A 87 -10.30 5.42 -12.02
N ARG A 88 -9.98 4.14 -11.84
CA ARG A 88 -10.30 3.41 -10.61
C ARG A 88 -9.49 3.98 -9.45
N ILE A 89 -10.17 4.36 -8.37
CA ILE A 89 -9.53 4.84 -7.14
C ILE A 89 -9.48 3.71 -6.13
N PHE A 90 -8.26 3.37 -5.74
CA PHE A 90 -7.94 2.36 -4.75
C PHE A 90 -7.70 3.03 -3.39
N ARG A 91 -8.19 2.41 -2.31
CA ARG A 91 -7.82 2.77 -0.95
C ARG A 91 -6.63 1.93 -0.54
N PHE A 92 -5.55 2.60 -0.17
CA PHE A 92 -4.42 1.97 0.49
C PHE A 92 -4.46 2.32 1.99
N ALA A 93 -4.53 1.30 2.84
CA ALA A 93 -4.48 1.51 4.29
C ALA A 93 -3.01 1.71 4.70
N CYS A 94 -2.61 2.97 4.89
CA CYS A 94 -1.27 3.34 5.32
C CYS A 94 -1.27 3.71 6.81
N ARG A 95 -0.32 3.16 7.58
CA ARG A 95 -0.02 3.63 8.94
C ARG A 95 1.09 4.69 8.87
N ARG A 96 1.08 5.66 9.79
CA ARG A 96 2.06 6.77 9.80
C ARG A 96 3.49 6.33 10.09
N ASP A 97 3.66 5.21 10.75
CA ASP A 97 4.93 4.56 11.08
C ASP A 97 5.47 3.67 9.95
N MET A 98 4.75 3.57 8.83
CA MET A 98 5.18 2.76 7.69
C MET A 98 6.32 3.49 6.96
N ASN A 99 7.55 3.00 7.12
CA ASN A 99 8.70 3.53 6.40
C ASN A 99 8.71 2.97 4.97
N PHE A 100 8.36 3.83 4.00
CA PHE A 100 8.37 3.46 2.58
C PHE A 100 9.78 3.44 1.96
N ASN A 101 10.77 4.02 2.65
CA ASN A 101 12.13 4.15 2.11
C ASN A 101 12.98 2.89 2.35
N THR A 102 12.55 1.96 3.21
CA THR A 102 13.35 0.81 3.67
C THR A 102 13.12 -0.50 2.91
N ILE A 103 12.28 -0.51 1.88
CA ILE A 103 12.00 -1.73 1.10
C ILE A 103 12.95 -1.88 -0.12
N ASP A 104 13.84 -0.91 -0.37
CA ASP A 104 14.86 -0.99 -1.43
C ASP A 104 16.04 -1.90 -1.01
N SER A 105 15.82 -3.22 -0.96
CA SER A 105 16.91 -4.19 -1.10
C SER A 105 17.35 -4.34 -2.58
N ARG A 106 16.58 -3.79 -3.52
CA ARG A 106 16.97 -3.63 -4.94
C ARG A 106 16.98 -2.16 -5.33
N ASN A 107 18.15 -1.54 -5.29
CA ASN A 107 18.35 -0.15 -5.69
C ASN A 107 18.28 0.01 -7.22
N TYR A 108 17.09 0.17 -7.79
CA TYR A 108 16.94 0.56 -9.20
C TYR A 108 17.40 2.01 -9.42
N ARG A 109 18.05 2.28 -10.56
CA ARG A 109 18.49 3.63 -10.92
C ARG A 109 17.31 4.59 -10.95
N TYR A 110 17.53 5.85 -10.56
CA TYR A 110 16.49 6.88 -10.57
C TYR A 110 15.81 7.03 -11.95
N THR A 111 16.57 6.86 -13.03
CA THR A 111 16.07 6.88 -14.42
C THR A 111 15.15 5.72 -14.78
N ASP A 112 15.29 4.60 -14.06
CA ASP A 112 14.61 3.35 -14.35
C ASP A 112 13.29 3.24 -13.57
N LYS A 113 13.23 3.85 -12.38
CA LYS A 113 12.02 3.94 -11.55
C LYS A 113 10.77 4.40 -12.31
N PRO A 114 10.76 5.49 -13.11
CA PRO A 114 9.55 5.91 -13.82
C PRO A 114 9.09 4.90 -14.88
N ILE A 115 10.03 4.21 -15.54
CA ILE A 115 9.72 3.19 -16.56
C ILE A 115 9.12 1.94 -15.91
N ILE A 116 9.66 1.53 -14.77
CA ILE A 116 9.13 0.41 -13.99
C ILE A 116 7.72 0.76 -13.50
N LEU A 117 7.51 1.97 -12.98
CA LEU A 117 6.21 2.42 -12.49
C LEU A 117 5.18 2.51 -13.60
N SER A 118 5.52 3.08 -14.77
CA SER A 118 4.60 3.13 -15.91
C SER A 118 4.21 1.72 -16.36
N PHE A 119 5.18 0.80 -16.44
CA PHE A 119 4.89 -0.59 -16.79
C PHE A 119 3.96 -1.29 -15.79
N ILE A 120 4.18 -1.09 -14.49
CA ILE A 120 3.37 -1.72 -13.44
C ILE A 120 1.95 -1.16 -13.42
N LEU A 121 1.79 0.15 -13.65
CA LEU A 121 0.51 0.84 -13.52
C LEU A 121 -0.32 0.84 -14.82
N GLU A 122 0.32 0.77 -15.99
CA GLU A 122 -0.37 0.84 -17.28
C GLU A 122 -0.62 -0.55 -17.86
N THR A 123 -1.91 -0.90 -18.02
CA THR A 123 -2.33 -2.22 -18.51
C THR A 123 -1.98 -2.50 -19.97
N HIS A 124 -1.66 -1.49 -20.77
CA HIS A 124 -1.35 -1.62 -22.21
C HIS A 124 0.14 -1.60 -22.54
N SER A 125 1.02 -1.47 -21.54
CA SER A 125 2.47 -1.41 -21.76
C SER A 125 3.04 -2.79 -22.15
N SER A 126 3.89 -2.83 -23.19
CA SER A 126 4.60 -4.04 -23.66
C SER A 126 5.79 -4.37 -22.77
N VAL A 127 6.10 -5.67 -22.62
CA VAL A 127 7.25 -6.17 -21.85
C VAL A 127 8.56 -6.09 -22.64
N GLU A 128 8.51 -6.01 -23.98
CA GLU A 128 9.67 -6.17 -24.88
C GLU A 128 10.85 -5.27 -24.52
N TYR A 129 10.58 -3.98 -24.24
CA TYR A 129 11.63 -3.03 -23.86
C TYR A 129 12.29 -3.38 -22.52
N LEU A 130 11.55 -3.98 -21.59
CA LEU A 130 12.07 -4.35 -20.27
C LEU A 130 12.92 -5.62 -20.33
N VAL A 131 12.60 -6.56 -21.22
CA VAL A 131 13.34 -7.83 -21.36
C VAL A 131 14.82 -7.61 -21.63
N HIS A 132 15.15 -6.59 -22.42
CA HIS A 132 16.53 -6.24 -22.75
C HIS A 132 17.24 -5.42 -21.66
N LYS A 133 16.48 -4.83 -20.73
CA LYS A 133 17.00 -3.86 -19.76
C LYS A 133 17.17 -4.43 -18.35
N PHE A 134 16.35 -5.41 -17.95
CA PHE A 134 16.32 -5.96 -16.60
C PHE A 134 16.53 -7.47 -16.57
N PRO A 135 17.11 -8.03 -15.50
CA PRO A 135 17.27 -9.47 -15.35
C PRO A 135 15.90 -10.16 -15.20
N ARG A 136 15.85 -11.46 -15.53
CA ARG A 136 14.62 -12.26 -15.52
C ARG A 136 13.86 -12.22 -14.19
N LEU A 137 14.57 -12.22 -13.07
CA LEU A 137 13.97 -12.18 -11.73
C LEU A 137 13.25 -10.85 -11.45
N ASP A 138 13.78 -9.73 -11.95
CA ASP A 138 13.14 -8.42 -11.80
C ASP A 138 11.91 -8.31 -12.70
N LEU A 139 11.98 -8.86 -13.92
CA LEU A 139 10.83 -8.93 -14.82
C LEU A 139 9.68 -9.75 -14.23
N GLN A 140 10.01 -10.91 -13.64
CA GLN A 140 9.02 -11.72 -12.90
C GLN A 140 8.39 -10.92 -11.77
N LEU A 141 9.20 -10.21 -10.97
CA LEU A 141 8.69 -9.36 -9.90
C LEU A 141 7.77 -8.26 -10.44
N PHE A 142 8.16 -7.55 -11.51
CA PHE A 142 7.33 -6.50 -12.11
C PHE A 142 6.01 -7.04 -12.63
N LEU A 143 6.01 -8.21 -13.27
CA LEU A 143 4.81 -8.89 -13.75
C LEU A 143 3.91 -9.32 -12.59
N ILE A 144 4.47 -9.85 -11.50
CA ILE A 144 3.72 -10.21 -10.30
C ILE A 144 3.05 -8.96 -9.70
N ILE A 145 3.81 -7.88 -9.50
CA ILE A 145 3.27 -6.63 -8.94
C ILE A 145 2.18 -6.07 -9.86
N ARG A 146 2.41 -6.06 -11.18
CA ARG A 146 1.42 -5.64 -12.17
C ARG A 146 0.14 -6.47 -12.06
N GLY A 147 0.23 -7.80 -12.02
CA GLY A 147 -0.93 -8.70 -11.87
C GLY A 147 -1.68 -8.47 -10.57
N LEU A 148 -0.96 -8.35 -9.45
CA LEU A 148 -1.53 -8.09 -8.12
C LEU A 148 -2.32 -6.76 -8.05
N LEU A 149 -1.89 -5.74 -8.80
CA LEU A 149 -2.56 -4.45 -8.90
C LEU A 149 -3.69 -4.45 -9.94
N SER A 150 -3.42 -4.95 -11.16
CA SER A 150 -4.36 -4.90 -12.29
C SER A 150 -5.59 -5.77 -12.05
N SER A 151 -5.40 -6.94 -11.44
CA SER A 151 -6.45 -7.90 -11.10
C SER A 151 -7.08 -7.62 -9.73
N GLU A 152 -6.78 -6.47 -9.12
CA GLU A 152 -7.33 -6.02 -7.83
C GLU A 152 -7.10 -6.99 -6.66
N VAL A 153 -6.17 -7.95 -6.76
CA VAL A 153 -5.87 -8.92 -5.69
C VAL A 153 -5.46 -8.19 -4.41
N LEU A 154 -4.57 -7.20 -4.53
CA LEU A 154 -4.17 -6.37 -3.38
C LEU A 154 -5.33 -5.55 -2.82
N LEU A 155 -6.23 -5.06 -3.66
CA LEU A 155 -7.41 -4.32 -3.19
C LEU A 155 -8.33 -5.25 -2.39
N VAL A 156 -8.59 -6.46 -2.88
CA VAL A 156 -9.42 -7.44 -2.17
C VAL A 156 -8.76 -7.84 -0.85
N ALA A 157 -7.45 -8.11 -0.85
CA ALA A 157 -6.71 -8.45 0.36
C ALA A 157 -6.77 -7.31 1.39
N PHE A 158 -6.48 -6.06 1.01
CA PHE A 158 -6.45 -4.92 1.93
C PHE A 158 -7.83 -4.41 2.37
N LYS A 159 -8.91 -4.80 1.69
CA LYS A 159 -10.28 -4.55 2.18
C LYS A 159 -10.60 -5.42 3.40
N ASN A 160 -10.02 -6.61 3.49
CA ASN A 160 -10.23 -7.52 4.59
C ASN A 160 -9.44 -7.06 5.83
N ARG A 161 -10.04 -7.23 7.01
CA ARG A 161 -9.41 -6.92 8.29
C ARG A 161 -8.91 -8.17 8.98
N TYR A 162 -7.65 -8.16 9.39
CA TYR A 162 -7.05 -9.24 10.17
C TYR A 162 -7.83 -9.48 11.47
N ARG A 163 -8.04 -10.74 11.84
CA ARG A 163 -8.83 -11.25 12.98
C ARG A 163 -10.33 -10.92 12.98
N VAL A 164 -10.82 -10.24 11.95
CA VAL A 164 -12.25 -9.95 11.78
C VAL A 164 -12.81 -10.66 10.56
N ASN A 165 -12.08 -10.62 9.44
CA ASN A 165 -12.47 -11.26 8.19
C ASN A 165 -11.60 -12.47 7.86
N TYR A 166 -10.39 -12.55 8.42
CA TYR A 166 -9.44 -13.61 8.14
C TYR A 166 -8.40 -13.76 9.25
N GLY A 167 -7.73 -14.91 9.30
CA GLY A 167 -6.57 -15.15 10.15
C GLY A 167 -6.02 -16.56 9.98
N VAL A 168 -4.93 -16.86 10.68
CA VAL A 168 -4.38 -18.23 10.76
C VAL A 168 -5.08 -18.98 11.88
N ASN A 169 -5.32 -20.27 11.68
CA ASN A 169 -5.75 -21.16 12.75
C ASN A 169 -4.52 -21.80 13.40
N SER A 170 -4.26 -21.47 14.66
CA SER A 170 -3.15 -22.03 15.44
C SER A 170 -3.51 -23.34 16.18
N SER A 171 -4.68 -23.92 15.92
CA SER A 171 -5.08 -25.18 16.53
C SER A 171 -4.18 -26.32 16.04
N SER A 172 -3.63 -27.11 16.96
CA SER A 172 -2.77 -28.26 16.64
C SER A 172 -3.46 -29.32 15.77
N SER A 173 -4.79 -29.30 15.70
CA SER A 173 -5.60 -30.15 14.81
C SER A 173 -5.69 -29.63 13.36
N PHE A 174 -5.27 -28.41 13.10
CA PHE A 174 -5.39 -27.72 11.81
C PHE A 174 -4.03 -27.68 11.09
N ASN A 175 -3.75 -28.69 10.26
CA ASN A 175 -2.45 -28.85 9.59
C ASN A 175 -2.28 -27.98 8.32
N ARG A 176 -3.03 -26.88 8.17
CA ARG A 176 -2.93 -25.99 7.01
C ARG A 176 -2.29 -24.67 7.43
N LEU A 177 -1.10 -24.42 6.90
CA LEU A 177 -0.37 -23.15 7.08
C LEU A 177 -0.93 -22.01 6.20
N MET A 178 -2.24 -22.00 5.95
CA MET A 178 -2.91 -21.00 5.11
C MET A 178 -3.95 -20.23 5.91
N THR A 179 -4.12 -18.96 5.55
CA THR A 179 -5.14 -18.11 6.14
C THR A 179 -6.54 -18.55 5.72
N VAL A 180 -7.45 -18.55 6.69
CA VAL A 180 -8.85 -18.92 6.51
C VAL A 180 -9.79 -17.75 6.81
N PRO A 181 -11.01 -17.75 6.24
CA PRO A 181 -12.03 -16.76 6.53
C PRO A 181 -12.53 -16.81 7.98
N PHE A 182 -12.81 -15.65 8.56
CA PHE A 182 -13.38 -15.50 9.90
C PHE A 182 -14.83 -15.00 9.76
N PRO A 183 -15.86 -15.82 10.06
CA PRO A 183 -17.26 -15.39 10.02
C PRO A 183 -17.59 -14.36 11.11
N ALA A 184 -16.87 -14.41 12.24
CA ALA A 184 -16.97 -13.44 13.32
C ALA A 184 -15.58 -13.14 13.87
N LYS A 185 -15.47 -12.08 14.68
CA LYS A 185 -14.20 -11.69 15.29
C LYS A 185 -13.60 -12.87 16.07
N ASP A 186 -12.36 -13.22 15.74
CA ASP A 186 -11.60 -14.32 16.35
C ASP A 186 -12.26 -15.72 16.24
N VAL A 187 -13.28 -15.87 15.39
CA VAL A 187 -13.93 -17.15 15.12
C VAL A 187 -13.45 -17.65 13.77
N VAL A 188 -12.82 -18.82 13.78
CA VAL A 188 -12.24 -19.46 12.59
C VAL A 188 -13.31 -20.29 11.89
N ALA A 189 -13.33 -20.27 10.56
CA ALA A 189 -14.09 -21.25 9.77
C ALA A 189 -13.15 -22.30 9.16
N ASP A 190 -12.93 -23.40 9.89
CA ASP A 190 -11.91 -24.42 9.56
C ASP A 190 -12.14 -25.11 8.21
N ARG A 191 -13.36 -25.11 7.67
CA ARG A 191 -13.68 -25.78 6.41
C ARG A 191 -13.73 -24.83 5.20
N THR A 192 -13.54 -23.54 5.40
CA THR A 192 -13.65 -22.56 4.32
C THR A 192 -12.27 -22.06 3.90
N GLU A 193 -12.16 -21.78 2.60
CA GLU A 193 -10.95 -21.25 1.99
C GLU A 193 -11.33 -20.06 1.11
N PHE A 194 -10.35 -19.19 0.83
CA PHE A 194 -10.54 -18.13 -0.15
C PHE A 194 -10.53 -18.73 -1.55
N GLY A 195 -11.60 -18.50 -2.32
CA GLY A 195 -11.74 -19.06 -3.66
C GLY A 195 -10.71 -18.57 -4.69
N HIS A 196 -10.08 -17.41 -4.45
CA HIS A 196 -9.01 -16.90 -5.31
C HIS A 196 -7.64 -17.21 -4.68
N PRO A 197 -6.77 -18.01 -5.33
CA PRO A 197 -5.52 -18.48 -4.75
C PRO A 197 -4.56 -17.33 -4.42
N ASP A 198 -4.43 -16.32 -5.30
CA ASP A 198 -3.55 -15.18 -5.02
C ASP A 198 -4.03 -14.35 -3.81
N VAL A 199 -5.34 -14.24 -3.59
CA VAL A 199 -5.89 -13.57 -2.40
C VAL A 199 -5.55 -14.39 -1.15
N ALA A 200 -5.70 -15.72 -1.21
CA ALA A 200 -5.30 -16.61 -0.13
C ALA A 200 -3.82 -16.44 0.22
N LEU A 201 -2.93 -16.44 -0.78
CA LEU A 201 -1.48 -16.28 -0.60
C LEU A 201 -1.12 -14.92 0.01
N VAL A 202 -1.70 -13.83 -0.50
CA VAL A 202 -1.43 -12.48 0.03
C VAL A 202 -1.93 -12.36 1.47
N LEU A 203 -3.15 -12.80 1.77
CA LEU A 203 -3.71 -12.77 3.12
C LEU A 203 -2.93 -13.69 4.08
N THR A 204 -2.40 -14.81 3.59
CA THR A 204 -1.52 -15.71 4.35
C THR A 204 -0.25 -15.00 4.75
N LYS A 205 0.48 -14.40 3.80
CA LYS A 205 1.67 -13.60 4.11
C LYS A 205 1.38 -12.47 5.10
N ILE A 206 0.28 -11.74 4.91
CA ILE A 206 -0.11 -10.65 5.82
C ILE A 206 -0.45 -11.18 7.22
N SER A 207 -1.08 -12.35 7.31
CA SER A 207 -1.45 -12.95 8.59
C SER A 207 -0.22 -13.37 9.40
N TYR A 208 0.74 -14.05 8.78
CA TYR A 208 2.01 -14.40 9.44
C TYR A 208 2.86 -13.18 9.73
N TYR A 209 2.82 -12.15 8.88
CA TYR A 209 3.47 -10.88 9.19
C TYR A 209 2.91 -10.24 10.48
N TYR A 210 1.60 -10.34 10.72
CA TYR A 210 0.99 -9.80 11.94
C TYR A 210 1.08 -10.73 13.15
N LEU A 211 1.00 -12.04 12.94
CA LEU A 211 1.04 -13.05 14.00
C LEU A 211 2.47 -13.25 14.52
N GLY A 212 3.46 -13.14 13.64
CA GLY A 212 4.79 -13.70 13.85
C GLY A 212 4.84 -15.17 13.40
N LEU A 213 6.06 -15.69 13.29
CA LEU A 213 6.31 -17.12 13.09
C LEU A 213 6.73 -17.71 14.43
N ASN A 214 6.25 -18.91 14.73
CA ASN A 214 6.71 -19.68 15.89
C ASN A 214 8.02 -20.43 15.57
N GLU A 215 8.75 -20.87 16.59
CA GLU A 215 10.01 -21.62 16.41
C GLU A 215 9.83 -22.89 15.56
N GLU A 216 8.66 -23.54 15.62
CA GLU A 216 8.33 -24.72 14.81
C GLU A 216 8.04 -24.41 13.34
N GLU A 217 7.66 -23.17 13.03
CA GLU A 217 7.28 -22.71 11.69
C GLU A 217 8.45 -22.02 10.95
N THR A 218 9.57 -21.86 11.64
CA THR A 218 10.74 -21.16 11.14
C THR A 218 11.79 -22.20 10.75
N ASP A 219 12.41 -22.07 9.58
CA ASP A 219 13.64 -22.80 9.22
C ASP A 219 14.84 -21.88 9.48
N PRO A 220 15.49 -21.97 10.65
CA PRO A 220 16.57 -21.07 11.01
C PRO A 220 17.76 -21.19 10.06
N ALA A 221 17.99 -22.40 9.51
CA ALA A 221 19.06 -22.65 8.57
C ALA A 221 18.84 -21.89 7.26
N SER A 222 17.62 -21.95 6.70
CA SER A 222 17.31 -21.21 5.47
C SER A 222 17.34 -19.68 5.67
N ILE A 223 16.96 -19.18 6.85
CA ILE A 223 17.05 -17.74 7.17
C ILE A 223 18.51 -17.31 7.28
N TYR A 224 19.33 -18.13 7.94
CA TYR A 224 20.75 -17.88 8.09
C TYR A 224 21.49 -17.87 6.76
N ASP A 225 21.19 -18.85 5.90
CA ASP A 225 21.73 -18.91 4.55
C ASP A 225 21.31 -17.67 3.73
N GLN A 226 20.07 -17.20 3.89
CA GLN A 226 19.64 -15.93 3.29
C GLN A 226 20.46 -14.75 3.81
N TRP A 227 20.72 -14.66 5.11
CA TRP A 227 21.52 -13.57 5.69
C TRP A 227 22.96 -13.57 5.18
N ILE A 228 23.59 -14.75 5.11
CA ILE A 228 24.94 -14.91 4.54
C ILE A 228 24.98 -14.46 3.07
N LEU A 229 23.93 -14.72 2.29
CA LEU A 229 23.86 -14.31 0.89
C LEU A 229 23.77 -12.78 0.69
N TYR A 230 23.29 -12.04 1.70
CA TYR A 230 23.20 -10.57 1.63
C TYR A 230 24.45 -9.85 2.15
N GLU A 231 25.34 -10.56 2.85
CA GLU A 231 26.59 -10.02 3.39
C GLU A 231 27.78 -10.26 2.45
N ASP A 232 28.75 -9.35 2.48
CA ASP A 232 29.91 -9.41 1.59
C ASP A 232 30.88 -10.53 2.04
N GLU A 233 31.23 -11.47 1.16
CA GLU A 233 32.03 -12.67 1.51
C GLU A 233 33.37 -12.36 2.20
N LYS A 234 33.89 -11.14 2.03
CA LYS A 234 35.13 -10.68 2.68
C LYS A 234 35.02 -10.54 4.20
N TYR A 235 33.82 -10.32 4.74
CA TYR A 235 33.58 -10.05 6.16
C TYR A 235 33.01 -11.25 6.91
N ILE A 236 32.78 -12.39 6.24
CA ILE A 236 32.19 -13.59 6.83
C ILE A 236 33.30 -14.64 7.08
N PRO A 237 33.71 -14.88 8.33
CA PRO A 237 34.57 -16.00 8.69
C PRO A 237 34.01 -17.34 8.20
N LYS A 238 34.88 -18.24 7.74
CA LYS A 238 34.48 -19.55 7.21
C LYS A 238 33.63 -20.37 8.18
N SER A 239 33.85 -20.21 9.49
CA SER A 239 33.16 -20.91 10.59
C SER A 239 31.71 -20.48 10.84
N ILE A 240 31.29 -19.34 10.28
CA ILE A 240 29.91 -18.85 10.37
C ILE A 240 29.24 -18.84 8.99
N LYS A 241 29.79 -19.58 8.03
CA LYS A 241 29.24 -19.67 6.67
C LYS A 241 28.14 -20.73 6.54
N GLN A 242 27.98 -21.58 7.54
CA GLN A 242 26.93 -22.59 7.59
C GLN A 242 26.25 -22.55 8.95
N TRP A 243 24.91 -22.60 8.96
CA TRP A 243 24.12 -22.57 10.20
C TRP A 243 24.56 -23.64 11.21
N ASN A 244 24.90 -24.84 10.72
CA ASN A 244 25.31 -25.97 11.54
C ASN A 244 26.67 -25.77 12.23
N GLU A 245 27.50 -24.82 11.78
CA GLU A 245 28.81 -24.50 12.36
C GLU A 245 28.72 -23.39 13.43
N VAL A 246 27.55 -22.75 13.59
CA VAL A 246 27.31 -21.72 14.60
C VAL A 246 27.06 -22.37 15.95
N ASN A 247 28.06 -22.31 16.82
CA ASN A 247 27.96 -22.87 18.17
C ASN A 247 27.16 -21.93 19.10
N LEU A 248 25.85 -22.15 19.19
CA LEU A 248 24.94 -21.37 20.06
C LEU A 248 25.22 -21.52 21.58
N LYS A 249 26.17 -22.36 21.97
CA LYS A 249 26.52 -22.65 23.37
C LYS A 249 27.72 -21.83 23.91
N ASP A 250 28.36 -21.00 23.08
CA ASP A 250 29.41 -20.09 23.54
C ASP A 250 28.80 -18.87 24.25
N TYR A 251 28.34 -19.06 25.49
CA TYR A 251 27.87 -17.98 26.37
C TYR A 251 28.98 -17.43 27.27
N GLN A 252 30.25 -17.80 27.05
CA GLN A 252 31.40 -17.35 27.81
C GLN A 252 32.56 -16.93 26.90
N GLN A 253 32.57 -15.67 26.48
CA GLN A 253 33.79 -14.91 26.19
C GLN A 253 33.67 -13.52 26.80
#